data_AF-A0A847FFU2-F1
#
_entry.id   AF-A0A847FFU2-F1
#
_cell.length_a   1.000
_cell.length_b   1.000
_cell.length_c   1.000
_cell.angle_alpha   90.00
_cell.angle_beta   90.00
_cell.angle_gamma   90.00
#
_symmetry.space_group_name_H-M   'P 1'
#
loop_
_entity.id
_entity.type
_entity.pdbx_description
1 polymer ?
#
loop_
_entity_poly.entity_id
_entity_poly.type
_entity_poly.pdbx_seq_one_letter_code
_entity_poly.pdbx_strand_id
1 'polypeptide(L)'
;MEKEKTGKRESKRRQLFIDRGFQSKFIMKFCGIVAAGSALTIGLIYFLSLRYTSITVENSRVVVKSTADLLLPMLLQTVLIVMIVVSLFTIFTTLVFSHKLAGPLYRFRKIMQSLEEGDFSADFKLRKLDQLQELANVFNRMILKIRTELNVLKEDFNALKSKLDSISGNEVVEHKRLCFSELKQITDHLNKILDHFKT
;
A
#
# COMPACT_ATOMS: atom_id res chain seq x y z
N MET A 1 -40.21 -11.88 31.18
CA MET A 1 -39.75 -10.59 31.75
C MET A 1 -38.26 -10.73 31.95
N GLU A 2 -37.46 -10.26 30.99
CA GLU A 2 -36.87 -8.90 30.94
C GLU A 2 -35.42 -8.97 31.45
N LYS A 3 -34.49 -9.30 30.55
CA LYS A 3 -33.49 -8.38 29.95
C LYS A 3 -32.65 -7.66 30.99
N GLU A 4 -31.35 -8.00 31.04
CA GLU A 4 -30.36 -6.94 31.04
C GLU A 4 -29.12 -7.33 30.21
N LYS A 5 -28.99 -6.64 29.08
CA LYS A 5 -27.83 -6.64 28.20
C LYS A 5 -26.81 -5.65 28.77
N THR A 6 -25.66 -6.11 29.24
CA THR A 6 -24.49 -5.23 29.36
C THR A 6 -23.67 -5.34 28.09
N GLY A 7 -24.03 -4.49 27.13
CA GLY A 7 -23.30 -4.29 25.88
C GLY A 7 -21.89 -3.80 26.16
N LYS A 8 -20.90 -4.63 25.82
CA LYS A 8 -19.50 -4.21 25.71
C LYS A 8 -19.42 -3.24 24.54
N ARG A 9 -19.40 -1.93 24.83
CA ARG A 9 -19.18 -0.89 23.80
C ARG A 9 -17.76 -1.06 23.25
N GLU A 10 -17.65 -1.70 22.10
CA GLU A 10 -16.43 -1.70 21.30
C GLU A 10 -16.05 -0.25 21.00
N SER A 11 -14.88 0.18 21.50
CA SER A 11 -14.35 1.49 21.21
C SER A 11 -14.12 1.60 19.70
N LYS A 12 -14.93 2.41 19.01
CA LYS A 12 -14.68 2.80 17.62
C LYS A 12 -13.31 3.48 17.55
N ARG A 13 -12.28 2.76 17.10
CA ARG A 13 -10.93 3.30 16.89
C ARG A 13 -11.01 4.36 15.79
N ARG A 14 -11.06 5.64 16.19
CA ARG A 14 -11.06 6.79 15.28
C ARG A 14 -9.63 7.22 14.96
N GLN A 15 -8.88 6.37 14.28
CA GLN A 15 -7.63 6.78 13.65
C GLN A 15 -7.87 6.87 12.14
N LEU A 16 -8.41 8.00 11.69
CA LEU A 16 -8.67 8.25 10.26
C LEU A 16 -7.35 8.38 9.46
N PHE A 17 -6.29 8.83 10.14
CA PHE A 17 -4.96 9.01 9.56
C PHE A 17 -3.98 7.97 10.09
N ILE A 18 -3.67 6.97 9.26
CA ILE A 18 -2.74 5.87 9.56
C ILE A 18 -1.31 6.26 9.18
N ASP A 19 -1.12 6.97 8.07
CA ASP A 19 0.15 7.58 7.64
C ASP A 19 -0.10 9.05 7.27
N ARG A 20 0.13 9.94 8.24
CA ARG A 20 -0.15 11.39 8.12
C ARG A 20 0.66 12.05 7.01
N GLY A 21 1.87 11.56 6.73
CA GLY A 21 2.76 12.15 5.73
C GLY A 21 2.28 11.87 4.32
N PHE A 22 1.88 10.63 4.06
CA PHE A 22 1.36 10.22 2.76
C PHE A 22 -0.01 10.83 2.45
N GLN A 23 -0.97 10.68 3.37
CA GLN A 23 -2.34 11.11 3.17
C GLN A 23 -2.44 12.63 3.02
N SER A 24 -1.68 13.40 3.82
CA SER A 24 -1.67 14.86 3.71
C SER A 24 -1.15 15.34 2.35
N LYS A 25 -0.03 14.78 1.85
CA LYS A 25 0.50 15.13 0.53
C LYS A 25 -0.48 14.81 -0.61
N PHE A 26 -1.20 13.70 -0.51
CA PHE A 26 -2.22 13.32 -1.49
C PHE A 26 -3.41 14.28 -1.46
N ILE A 27 -3.97 14.51 -0.28
CA ILE A 27 -5.12 15.41 -0.08
C ILE A 27 -4.77 16.82 -0.56
N MET A 28 -3.59 17.36 -0.18
CA MET A 28 -3.16 18.70 -0.60
C MET A 28 -3.06 18.84 -2.12
N LYS A 29 -2.60 17.81 -2.85
CA LYS A 29 -2.57 17.84 -4.31
C LYS A 29 -3.97 17.87 -4.92
N PHE A 30 -4.88 17.05 -4.40
CA PHE A 30 -6.28 17.04 -4.87
C PHE A 30 -6.99 18.36 -4.56
N CYS A 31 -6.84 18.89 -3.35
CA CYS A 31 -7.35 20.22 -2.99
C CYS A 31 -6.77 21.30 -3.89
N GLY A 32 -5.47 21.22 -4.23
CA GLY A 32 -4.82 22.13 -5.17
C GLY A 32 -5.43 22.09 -6.57
N ILE A 33 -5.73 20.90 -7.10
CA ILE A 33 -6.42 20.74 -8.40
C ILE A 33 -7.81 21.37 -8.36
N VAL A 34 -8.58 21.13 -7.29
CA VAL A 34 -9.92 21.70 -7.13
C VAL A 34 -9.85 23.23 -7.06
N ALA A 35 -8.95 23.78 -6.23
CA ALA A 35 -8.77 25.23 -6.11
C ALA A 35 -8.32 25.87 -7.43
N ALA A 36 -7.40 25.24 -8.16
CA ALA A 36 -6.97 25.70 -9.47
C ALA A 36 -8.11 25.64 -10.50
N GLY A 37 -8.92 24.59 -10.49
CA GLY A 37 -10.12 24.48 -11.32
C GLY A 37 -11.14 25.58 -11.03
N SER A 38 -11.40 25.87 -9.75
CA SER A 38 -12.29 26.98 -9.35
C SER A 38 -11.76 28.34 -9.80
N ALA A 39 -10.47 28.62 -9.61
CA ALA A 39 -9.85 29.85 -10.08
C ALA A 39 -9.88 29.98 -11.60
N LEU A 40 -9.63 28.88 -12.32
CA LEU A 40 -9.72 28.82 -13.78
C LEU A 40 -11.15 29.11 -14.27
N THR A 41 -12.17 28.55 -13.63
CA THR A 41 -13.58 28.84 -13.94
C THR A 41 -13.89 30.32 -13.77
N ILE A 42 -13.52 30.91 -12.63
CA ILE A 42 -13.76 32.34 -12.36
C ILE A 42 -13.03 33.20 -13.40
N GLY A 43 -11.77 32.89 -13.71
CA GLY A 43 -10.97 33.61 -14.69
C GLY A 43 -11.53 33.52 -16.10
N LEU A 44 -11.97 32.33 -16.54
CA LEU A 44 -12.59 32.15 -17.87
C LEU A 44 -13.92 32.86 -17.97
N ILE A 45 -14.78 32.79 -16.95
CA ILE A 45 -16.05 33.53 -16.92
C ILE A 45 -15.76 35.03 -17.03
N TYR A 46 -14.83 35.56 -16.23
CA TYR A 46 -14.47 36.98 -16.27
C TYR A 46 -13.91 37.38 -17.65
N PHE A 47 -12.98 36.60 -18.20
CA PHE A 47 -12.37 36.87 -19.51
C PHE A 47 -13.39 36.84 -20.64
N LEU A 48 -14.25 35.82 -20.69
CA LEU A 48 -15.31 35.73 -21.68
C LEU A 48 -16.34 36.85 -21.50
N SER A 49 -16.68 37.24 -20.26
CA SER A 49 -17.58 38.36 -20.00
C SER A 49 -17.02 39.65 -20.60
N LEU A 50 -15.73 39.93 -20.43
CA LEU A 50 -15.08 41.10 -21.04
C LEU A 50 -15.15 41.09 -22.58
N ARG A 51 -15.17 39.90 -23.21
CA ARG A 51 -15.27 39.74 -24.67
C ARG A 51 -16.70 39.84 -25.18
N TYR A 52 -17.68 39.31 -24.45
CA TYR A 52 -19.10 39.33 -24.84
C TYR A 52 -19.83 40.63 -24.50
N THR A 53 -19.29 41.50 -23.62
CA THR A 53 -19.85 42.82 -23.31
C THR A 53 -19.61 43.89 -24.41
N SER A 54 -19.33 43.48 -25.65
CA SER A 54 -19.33 44.38 -26.81
C SER A 54 -20.69 44.35 -27.51
N ILE A 55 -21.64 45.07 -26.91
CA ILE A 55 -22.84 45.68 -27.49
C ILE A 55 -23.17 45.29 -28.95
N THR A 56 -24.12 44.37 -29.16
CA THR A 56 -24.94 44.34 -30.38
C THR A 56 -26.18 45.20 -30.12
N VAL A 57 -26.09 46.50 -30.43
CA VAL A 57 -27.28 47.33 -30.68
C VAL A 57 -27.63 47.12 -32.14
N GLU A 58 -28.45 46.11 -32.43
CA GLU A 58 -29.17 46.05 -33.70
C GLU A 58 -30.60 46.55 -33.49
N ASN A 59 -30.84 47.76 -33.98
CA ASN A 59 -32.12 48.21 -34.54
C ASN A 59 -33.38 47.98 -33.69
N SER A 60 -33.49 48.69 -32.56
CA SER A 60 -34.79 49.15 -32.03
C SER A 60 -35.88 48.10 -31.78
N ARG A 61 -35.53 46.82 -31.63
CA ARG A 61 -36.39 45.79 -31.02
C ARG A 61 -35.64 45.14 -29.90
N VAL A 62 -36.07 45.44 -28.67
CA VAL A 62 -35.64 44.72 -27.47
C VAL A 62 -36.24 43.31 -27.55
N VAL A 63 -35.54 42.40 -28.22
CA VAL A 63 -35.83 40.97 -28.07
C VAL A 63 -35.40 40.64 -26.65
N VAL A 64 -36.38 40.43 -25.78
CA VAL A 64 -36.15 39.97 -24.40
C VAL A 64 -35.70 38.51 -24.48
N LYS A 65 -34.45 38.29 -24.88
CA LYS A 65 -33.80 37.01 -24.62
C LYS A 65 -33.64 36.90 -23.12
N SER A 66 -34.01 35.75 -22.56
CA SER A 66 -33.76 35.50 -21.16
C SER A 66 -32.27 35.64 -20.90
N THR A 67 -31.87 36.18 -19.75
CA THR A 67 -30.47 36.22 -19.33
C THR A 67 -29.84 34.82 -19.41
N ALA A 68 -30.67 33.78 -19.23
CA ALA A 68 -30.28 32.39 -19.42
C ALA A 68 -29.84 32.06 -20.86
N ASP A 69 -30.53 32.54 -21.90
CA ASP A 69 -30.20 32.22 -23.31
C ASP A 69 -28.86 32.83 -23.75
N LEU A 70 -28.48 33.93 -23.12
CA LEU A 70 -27.22 34.62 -23.40
C LEU A 70 -26.06 34.02 -22.59
N LEU A 71 -26.32 33.59 -21.34
CA LEU A 71 -25.31 33.04 -20.44
C LEU A 71 -25.08 31.53 -20.61
N LEU A 72 -26.12 30.76 -20.93
CA LEU A 72 -26.05 29.30 -21.06
C LEU A 72 -24.95 28.81 -22.01
N PRO A 73 -24.82 29.30 -23.26
CA PRO A 73 -23.79 28.81 -24.17
C PRO A 73 -22.37 29.15 -23.66
N MET A 74 -22.18 30.33 -23.07
CA MET A 74 -20.90 30.74 -22.46
C MET A 74 -20.54 29.89 -21.24
N LEU A 75 -21.52 29.59 -20.38
CA LEU A 75 -21.34 28.73 -19.21
C LEU A 75 -21.05 27.28 -19.62
N LEU A 76 -21.80 26.72 -20.58
CA LEU A 76 -21.56 25.38 -21.10
C LEU A 76 -20.18 25.25 -21.70
N GLN A 77 -19.75 26.22 -22.52
CA GLN A 77 -18.40 26.24 -23.09
C GLN A 77 -17.33 26.32 -21.99
N THR A 78 -17.52 27.17 -20.98
CA THR A 78 -16.57 27.31 -19.88
C THR A 78 -16.47 26.03 -19.06
N VAL A 79 -17.61 25.44 -18.68
CA VAL A 79 -17.67 24.19 -17.93
C VAL A 79 -17.02 23.05 -18.72
N LEU A 80 -17.28 22.96 -20.02
CA LEU A 80 -16.67 21.94 -20.87
C LEU A 80 -15.14 22.07 -20.92
N ILE A 81 -14.63 23.28 -21.12
CA ILE A 81 -13.17 23.54 -21.15
C ILE A 81 -12.54 23.19 -19.81
N VAL A 82 -13.09 23.70 -18.70
CA VAL A 82 -12.57 23.44 -17.35
C VAL A 82 -12.65 21.95 -17.03
N MET A 83 -13.75 21.29 -17.37
CA MET A 83 -13.94 19.85 -17.16
C MET A 83 -12.84 19.06 -17.85
N ILE A 84 -12.55 19.33 -19.13
CA ILE A 84 -11.50 18.65 -19.88
C ILE A 84 -10.14 18.88 -19.21
N VAL A 85 -9.80 20.14 -18.91
CA VAL A 85 -8.49 20.49 -18.31
C VAL A 85 -8.32 19.82 -16.95
N VAL A 86 -9.28 19.97 -16.05
CA VAL A 86 -9.24 19.38 -14.69
C VAL A 86 -9.22 17.85 -14.77
N SER A 87 -9.97 17.25 -15.68
CA SER A 87 -9.97 15.79 -15.88
C SER A 87 -8.60 15.28 -16.31
N LEU A 88 -7.94 15.96 -17.27
CA LEU A 88 -6.60 15.59 -17.72
C LEU A 88 -5.57 15.68 -16.59
N PHE A 89 -5.59 16.77 -15.81
CA PHE A 89 -4.71 16.92 -14.64
C PHE A 89 -4.99 15.87 -13.56
N THR A 90 -6.25 15.53 -13.35
CA THR A 90 -6.67 14.51 -12.37
C THR A 90 -6.21 13.12 -12.80
N ILE A 91 -6.42 12.76 -14.07
CA ILE A 91 -5.95 11.49 -14.65
C ILE A 91 -4.43 11.39 -14.52
N PHE A 92 -3.70 12.43 -14.94
CA PHE A 92 -2.24 12.46 -14.84
C PHE A 92 -1.75 12.26 -13.40
N THR A 93 -2.30 13.02 -12.46
CA THR A 93 -1.92 12.95 -11.04
C THR A 93 -2.24 11.58 -10.45
N THR A 94 -3.39 11.01 -10.79
CA THR A 94 -3.83 9.70 -10.32
C THR A 94 -2.97 8.58 -10.88
N LEU A 95 -2.60 8.62 -12.17
CA LEU A 95 -1.70 7.64 -12.79
C LEU A 95 -0.30 7.68 -12.16
N VAL A 96 0.27 8.86 -11.99
CA VAL A 96 1.59 9.02 -11.33
C VAL A 96 1.55 8.47 -9.91
N PHE A 97 0.46 8.74 -9.18
CA PHE A 97 0.29 8.22 -7.83
C PHE A 97 0.12 6.69 -7.80
N SER A 98 -0.69 6.14 -8.70
CA SER A 98 -0.91 4.71 -8.85
C SER A 98 0.40 3.97 -9.10
N HIS A 99 1.25 4.47 -10.01
CA HIS A 99 2.56 3.88 -10.27
C HIS A 99 3.48 3.86 -9.04
N LYS A 100 3.45 4.92 -8.22
CA LYS A 100 4.23 5.01 -6.98
C LYS A 100 3.76 4.06 -5.88
N LEU A 101 2.57 3.47 -6.02
CA LEU A 101 2.02 2.47 -5.10
C LEU A 101 2.13 1.04 -5.66
N ALA A 102 1.77 0.85 -6.93
CA ALA A 102 1.79 -0.45 -7.59
C ALA A 102 3.20 -1.06 -7.67
N GLY A 103 4.22 -0.23 -7.95
CA GLY A 103 5.61 -0.69 -8.00
C GLY A 103 6.09 -1.30 -6.67
N PRO A 104 5.95 -0.59 -5.54
CA PRO A 104 6.25 -1.13 -4.21
C PRO A 104 5.46 -2.38 -3.85
N LEU A 105 4.15 -2.40 -4.13
CA LEU A 105 3.30 -3.57 -3.86
C LEU A 105 3.75 -4.80 -4.65
N TYR A 106 4.14 -4.63 -5.91
CA TYR A 106 4.71 -5.71 -6.72
C TYR A 106 6.02 -6.24 -6.11
N ARG A 107 6.90 -5.35 -5.60
CA ARG A 107 8.13 -5.77 -4.92
C ARG A 107 7.85 -6.52 -3.61
N PHE A 108 6.88 -6.07 -2.82
CA PHE A 108 6.44 -6.80 -1.62
C PHE A 108 5.99 -8.21 -1.98
N ARG A 109 5.11 -8.34 -2.99
CA ARG A 109 4.64 -9.66 -3.46
C ARG A 109 5.81 -10.56 -3.85
N LYS A 110 6.77 -10.04 -4.62
CA LYS A 110 7.92 -10.82 -5.07
C LYS A 110 8.75 -11.35 -3.90
N ILE A 111 9.00 -10.52 -2.88
CA ILE A 111 9.71 -10.98 -1.68
C ILE A 111 8.88 -11.96 -0.87
N MET A 112 7.57 -11.73 -0.70
CA MET A 112 6.70 -12.67 0.01
C MET A 112 6.70 -14.05 -0.65
N GLN A 113 6.76 -14.12 -1.99
CA GLN A 113 6.91 -15.38 -2.72
C GLN A 113 8.26 -16.05 -2.44
N SER A 114 9.36 -15.29 -2.39
CA SER A 114 10.66 -15.84 -1.99
C SER A 114 10.64 -16.37 -0.54
N LEU A 115 9.99 -15.66 0.38
CA LEU A 115 9.82 -16.11 1.77
C LEU A 115 8.95 -17.38 1.87
N GLU A 116 7.92 -17.50 1.02
CA GLU A 116 7.07 -18.70 0.92
C GLU A 116 7.87 -19.92 0.45
N GLU A 117 8.85 -19.72 -0.43
CA GLU A 117 9.80 -20.75 -0.87
C GLU A 117 10.91 -21.05 0.15
N GLY A 118 10.85 -20.43 1.33
CA GLY A 118 11.84 -20.61 2.41
C GLY A 118 13.09 -19.74 2.26
N ASP A 119 13.15 -18.82 1.29
CA ASP A 119 14.31 -17.94 1.10
C ASP A 119 14.19 -16.65 1.92
N PHE A 120 14.77 -16.69 3.12
CA PHE A 120 14.91 -15.57 4.03
C PHE A 120 16.19 -14.77 3.81
N SER A 121 17.07 -15.15 2.88
CA SER A 121 18.37 -14.47 2.64
C SER A 121 18.24 -13.16 1.85
N ALA A 122 17.12 -12.98 1.14
CA ALA A 122 16.90 -11.85 0.26
C ALA A 122 16.87 -10.49 0.98
N ASP A 123 17.52 -9.49 0.38
CA ASP A 123 17.44 -8.09 0.82
C ASP A 123 16.26 -7.37 0.18
N PHE A 124 15.32 -6.91 1.01
CA PHE A 124 14.19 -6.11 0.53
C PHE A 124 14.44 -4.62 0.72
N LYS A 125 14.33 -3.86 -0.39
CA LYS A 125 14.44 -2.40 -0.35
C LYS A 125 13.55 -1.75 -1.40
N LEU A 126 12.76 -0.76 -0.96
CA LEU A 126 12.01 0.12 -1.85
C LEU A 126 12.89 1.29 -2.33
N ARG A 127 12.51 1.92 -3.46
CA ARG A 127 13.23 3.11 -3.95
C ARG A 127 12.94 4.28 -3.02
N LYS A 128 13.86 5.23 -2.84
CA LYS A 128 13.71 6.35 -1.89
C LYS A 128 12.42 7.18 -2.07
N LEU A 129 11.91 7.28 -3.30
CA LEU A 129 10.73 8.08 -3.65
C LEU A 129 9.44 7.26 -3.75
N ASP A 130 9.52 5.95 -3.50
CA ASP A 130 8.38 5.05 -3.45
C ASP A 130 7.57 5.30 -2.16
N GLN A 131 6.27 5.03 -2.25
CA GLN A 131 5.40 5.02 -1.06
C GLN A 131 5.66 3.77 -0.21
N LEU A 132 5.09 3.72 1.00
CA LEU A 132 5.17 2.55 1.90
C LEU A 132 6.56 2.29 2.49
N GLN A 133 7.45 3.29 2.57
CA GLN A 133 8.78 3.14 3.19
C GLN A 133 8.71 2.63 4.63
N GLU A 134 7.76 3.15 5.42
CA GLU A 134 7.60 2.73 6.81
C GLU A 134 7.17 1.26 6.92
N LEU A 135 6.23 0.83 6.07
CA LEU A 135 5.85 -0.58 5.97
C LEU A 135 7.05 -1.44 5.55
N ALA A 136 7.87 -0.96 4.62
CA ALA A 136 9.07 -1.68 4.20
C ALA A 136 10.09 -1.82 5.31
N ASN A 137 10.27 -0.79 6.14
CA ASN A 137 11.15 -0.85 7.30
C ASN A 137 10.64 -1.88 8.33
N VAL A 138 9.34 -1.92 8.60
CA VAL A 138 8.74 -2.90 9.53
C VAL A 138 8.89 -4.31 8.97
N PHE A 139 8.62 -4.50 7.68
CA PHE A 139 8.75 -5.78 6.98
C PHE A 139 10.19 -6.29 6.98
N ASN A 140 11.17 -5.42 6.75
CA ASN A 140 12.59 -5.76 6.85
C ASN A 140 13.00 -6.21 8.26
N ARG A 141 12.52 -5.51 9.31
CA ARG A 141 12.77 -5.94 10.69
C ARG A 141 12.17 -7.31 10.98
N MET A 142 10.99 -7.60 10.43
CA MET A 142 10.35 -8.92 10.54
C MET A 142 11.21 -10.01 9.88
N ILE A 143 11.63 -9.80 8.63
CA ILE A 143 12.48 -10.76 7.89
C ILE A 143 13.79 -10.99 8.65
N LEU A 144 14.45 -9.91 9.08
CA LEU A 144 15.72 -10.01 9.82
C LEU A 144 15.56 -10.78 11.12
N LYS A 145 14.46 -10.55 11.87
CA LYS A 145 14.20 -11.28 13.11
C LYS A 145 13.99 -12.77 12.83
N ILE A 146 13.16 -13.12 11.85
CA ILE A 146 12.93 -14.53 11.48
C ILE A 146 14.23 -15.21 11.03
N ARG A 147 15.02 -14.54 10.17
CA ARG A 147 16.33 -15.03 9.71
C ARG A 147 17.26 -15.32 10.89
N THR A 148 17.33 -14.42 11.86
CA THR A 148 18.18 -14.56 13.04
C THR A 148 17.77 -15.76 13.89
N GLU A 149 16.48 -15.89 14.19
CA GLU A 149 15.95 -17.02 14.98
C GLU A 149 16.15 -18.36 14.25
N LEU A 150 15.99 -18.40 12.92
CA LEU A 150 16.25 -19.59 12.13
C LEU A 150 17.73 -19.99 12.13
N ASN A 151 18.65 -19.02 12.10
CA ASN A 151 20.09 -19.30 12.20
C ASN A 151 20.46 -19.89 13.56
N VAL A 152 19.94 -19.31 14.66
CA VAL A 152 20.14 -19.87 16.01
C VAL A 152 19.58 -21.29 16.09
N LEU A 153 18.36 -21.52 15.57
CA LEU A 153 17.75 -22.84 15.57
C LEU A 153 18.59 -23.88 14.79
N LYS A 154 19.17 -23.48 13.65
CA LYS A 154 20.08 -24.35 12.89
C LYS A 154 21.36 -24.66 13.65
N GLU A 155 21.95 -23.69 14.33
CA GLU A 155 23.16 -23.88 15.15
C GLU A 155 22.89 -24.84 16.31
N ASP A 156 21.82 -24.61 17.07
CA ASP A 156 21.40 -25.47 18.19
C ASP A 156 21.10 -26.90 17.71
N PHE A 157 20.41 -27.02 16.58
CA PHE A 157 20.10 -28.30 15.98
C PHE A 157 21.35 -29.06 15.51
N ASN A 158 22.31 -28.36 14.88
CA ASN A 158 23.58 -28.95 14.48
C ASN A 158 24.40 -29.44 15.68
N ALA A 159 24.41 -28.68 16.78
CA ALA A 159 25.05 -29.09 18.04
C ALA A 159 24.37 -30.30 18.68
N LEU A 160 23.04 -30.39 18.61
CA LEU A 160 22.28 -31.55 19.07
C LEU A 160 22.60 -32.79 18.22
N LYS A 161 22.60 -32.63 16.89
CA LYS A 161 22.91 -33.69 15.93
C LYS A 161 24.32 -34.24 16.15
N SER A 162 25.33 -33.37 16.33
CA SER A 162 26.70 -33.81 16.60
C SER A 162 26.82 -34.60 17.91
N LYS A 163 26.07 -34.21 18.95
CA LYS A 163 26.01 -34.97 20.21
C LYS A 163 25.34 -36.32 20.01
N LEU A 164 24.25 -36.38 19.25
CA LEU A 164 23.55 -37.63 18.96
C LEU A 164 24.43 -38.59 18.14
N ASP A 165 25.15 -38.10 17.13
CA ASP A 165 26.05 -38.92 16.31
C ASP A 165 27.28 -39.40 17.10
N SER A 166 27.70 -38.67 18.14
CA SER A 166 28.77 -39.12 19.05
C SER A 166 28.37 -40.27 19.98
N ILE A 167 27.06 -40.47 20.21
CA ILE A 167 26.53 -41.62 20.95
C ILE A 167 26.53 -42.82 19.99
N SER A 168 27.60 -43.62 20.06
CA SER A 168 27.74 -44.80 19.20
C SER A 168 26.66 -45.84 19.52
N GLY A 169 25.97 -46.37 18.50
CA GLY A 169 24.89 -47.36 18.66
C GLY A 169 25.30 -48.63 19.43
N ASN A 170 26.60 -48.88 19.60
CA ASN A 170 27.15 -49.99 20.37
C ASN A 170 27.16 -49.74 21.90
N GLU A 171 27.15 -48.49 22.37
CA GLU A 171 27.02 -48.15 23.80
C GLU A 171 25.56 -48.15 24.28
N VAL A 172 24.61 -48.20 23.34
CA VAL A 172 23.18 -48.17 23.65
C VAL A 172 22.70 -49.58 24.02
N VAL A 173 22.28 -49.74 25.28
CA VAL A 173 21.60 -50.94 25.80
C VAL A 173 20.50 -51.40 24.85
N GLU A 174 20.41 -52.70 24.55
CA GLU A 174 19.46 -53.29 23.57
C GLU A 174 18.03 -52.73 23.65
N HIS A 175 17.47 -52.64 24.86
CA HIS A 175 16.12 -52.08 25.10
C HIS A 175 15.95 -50.61 24.65
N LYS A 176 17.04 -49.83 24.60
CA LYS A 176 17.02 -48.41 24.21
C LYS A 176 17.34 -48.16 22.73
N ARG A 177 17.77 -49.18 21.98
CA ARG A 177 18.16 -49.05 20.57
C ARG A 177 16.99 -48.62 19.67
N LEU A 178 15.79 -49.11 19.96
CA LEU A 178 14.57 -48.74 19.24
C LEU A 178 14.29 -47.23 19.38
N CYS A 179 14.26 -46.72 20.62
CA CYS A 179 14.09 -45.29 20.90
C CYS A 179 15.21 -44.43 20.29
N PHE A 180 16.46 -44.91 20.32
CA PHE A 180 17.58 -44.21 19.67
C PHE A 180 17.40 -44.13 18.14
N SER A 181 16.91 -45.20 17.50
CA SER A 181 16.63 -45.21 16.07
C SER A 181 15.50 -44.25 15.68
N GLU A 182 14.43 -44.15 16.49
CA GLU A 182 13.33 -43.20 16.31
C GLU A 182 13.83 -41.75 16.46
N LEU A 183 14.65 -41.48 17.48
CA LEU A 183 15.23 -40.15 17.70
C LEU A 183 16.13 -39.74 16.52
N LYS A 184 16.88 -40.68 15.94
CA LYS A 184 17.69 -40.43 14.74
C LYS A 184 16.83 -40.12 13.53
N GLN A 185 15.73 -40.85 13.31
CA GLN A 185 14.78 -40.54 12.24
C GLN A 185 14.13 -39.16 12.39
N ILE A 186 13.73 -38.78 13.61
CA ILE A 186 13.19 -37.44 13.89
C ILE A 186 14.22 -36.35 13.59
N THR A 187 15.47 -36.59 13.99
CA THR A 187 16.59 -35.69 13.72
C THR A 187 16.79 -35.53 12.21
N ASP A 188 16.86 -36.62 11.45
CA ASP A 188 17.02 -36.54 9.99
C ASP A 188 15.85 -35.83 9.30
N HIS A 189 14.62 -36.01 9.79
CA HIS A 189 13.45 -35.29 9.28
C HIS A 189 13.53 -33.78 9.57
N LEU A 190 13.88 -33.39 10.80
CA LEU A 190 14.06 -31.99 11.18
C LEU A 190 15.18 -31.32 10.38
N ASN A 191 16.28 -32.04 10.09
CA ASN A 191 17.37 -31.55 9.25
C ASN A 191 16.85 -31.18 7.85
N LYS A 192 16.03 -32.04 7.23
CA LYS A 192 15.43 -31.76 5.90
C LYS A 192 14.54 -30.51 5.91
N ILE A 193 13.78 -30.30 6.99
CA ILE A 193 12.93 -29.12 7.15
C ILE A 193 13.79 -27.86 7.31
N LEU A 194 14.83 -27.92 8.14
CA LEU A 194 15.72 -26.79 8.37
C LEU A 194 16.54 -26.41 7.13
N ASP A 195 16.95 -27.40 6.33
CA ASP A 195 17.68 -27.20 5.07
C ASP A 195 16.83 -26.52 3.99
N HIS A 196 15.50 -26.63 4.06
CA HIS A 196 14.60 -25.94 3.15
C HIS A 196 14.70 -24.40 3.30
N PHE A 197 14.88 -23.93 4.53
CA PHE A 197 15.00 -22.50 4.80
C PHE A 197 16.39 -21.99 4.43
N LYS A 198 16.51 -21.05 3.50
CA LYS A 198 17.76 -20.35 3.18
C LYS A 198 17.82 -19.07 4.00
N THR A 199 18.85 -18.90 4.81
CA THR A 199 18.98 -17.80 5.78
C THR A 199 20.32 -17.12 5.68
#